data_AF-A0AAV5TV46-F1
#
_entry.id   AF-A0AAV5TV46-F1
#
_cell.length_a   1.000
_cell.length_b   1.000
_cell.length_c   1.000
_cell.angle_alpha   90.00
_cell.angle_beta   90.00
_cell.angle_gamma   90.00
#
_symmetry.space_group_name_H-M   'P 1'
#
loop_
_entity.id
_entity.type
_entity.pdbx_description
1 polymer ?
#
loop_
_entity_poly.entity_id
_entity_poly.type
_entity_poly.pdbx_seq_one_letter_code
_entity_poly.pdbx_strand_id
1 'polypeptide(L)'
;LMDIFSLPDVFLRKLMKNVEIKDRLRLRLTCRSFNNLVANTHAGYFDSAGLHIYENTFTVCIGDAKFKVPFTAEAIELFILLRSRIFNGIALKHFLYWLNGNIFPLEEYREFTNNFNVEELSISVSRENELVK
;
A
#
# COMPACT_ATOMS: atom_id res chain seq x y z
N LEU A 1 -10.29 33.29 -5.03
CA LEU A 1 -9.99 31.85 -4.97
C LEU A 1 -9.10 31.60 -3.76
N MET A 2 -9.41 30.60 -2.94
CA MET A 2 -8.54 30.23 -1.82
C MET A 2 -7.41 29.34 -2.36
N ASP A 3 -6.16 29.74 -2.19
CA ASP A 3 -5.01 28.89 -2.51
C ASP A 3 -4.75 27.97 -1.31
N ILE A 4 -5.11 26.69 -1.44
CA ILE A 4 -4.87 25.68 -0.40
C ILE A 4 -3.39 25.57 -0.03
N PHE A 5 -2.47 25.81 -0.98
CA PHE A 5 -1.03 25.73 -0.75
C PHE A 5 -0.45 26.92 0.00
N SER A 6 -1.27 27.96 0.27
CA SER A 6 -0.90 29.04 1.19
C SER A 6 -1.02 28.65 2.66
N LEU A 7 -1.64 27.51 2.97
CA LEU A 7 -1.72 27.00 4.33
C LEU A 7 -0.36 26.51 4.83
N PRO A 8 -0.03 26.71 6.11
CA PRO A 8 1.19 26.14 6.68
C PRO A 8 1.22 24.61 6.55
N ASP A 9 2.42 24.05 6.31
CA ASP A 9 2.65 22.62 6.10
C ASP A 9 2.01 21.71 7.16
N VAL A 10 1.92 22.16 8.41
CA VAL A 10 1.29 21.39 9.50
C VAL A 10 -0.19 21.12 9.21
N PHE A 11 -0.91 22.08 8.65
CA PHE A 11 -2.32 21.93 8.27
C PHE A 11 -2.45 21.02 7.05
N LEU A 12 -1.59 21.18 6.05
CA LEU A 12 -1.56 20.32 4.87
C LEU A 12 -1.28 18.86 5.26
N ARG A 13 -0.31 18.61 6.15
CA ARG A 13 -0.04 17.27 6.70
C ARG A 13 -1.24 16.69 7.44
N LYS A 14 -1.92 17.50 8.26
CA LYS A 14 -3.10 17.06 9.02
C LYS A 14 -4.28 16.78 8.10
N LEU A 15 -4.49 17.58 7.06
CA LEU A 15 -5.47 17.34 6.00
C LEU A 15 -5.19 15.99 5.33
N MET A 16 -3.96 15.77 4.87
CA MET A 16 -3.58 14.56 4.13
C MET A 16 -3.76 13.25 4.93
N LYS A 17 -3.69 13.30 6.27
CA LYS A 17 -3.98 12.15 7.14
C LYS A 17 -5.47 11.72 7.12
N ASN A 18 -6.37 12.61 6.73
CA ASN A 18 -7.81 12.35 6.66
C ASN A 18 -8.29 12.07 5.23
N VAL A 19 -7.39 12.09 4.24
CA VAL A 19 -7.75 11.82 2.85
C VAL A 19 -7.68 10.31 2.62
N GLU A 20 -8.80 9.73 2.16
CA GLU A 20 -8.87 8.32 1.78
C GLU A 20 -7.87 7.99 0.67
N ILE A 21 -7.38 6.75 0.64
CA ILE A 21 -6.34 6.31 -0.31
C ILE A 21 -6.76 6.56 -1.76
N LYS A 22 -8.04 6.30 -2.08
CA LYS A 22 -8.60 6.52 -3.43
C LYS A 22 -8.54 8.00 -3.86
N ASP A 23 -8.68 8.92 -2.91
CA ASP A 23 -8.65 10.35 -3.19
C ASP A 23 -7.23 10.90 -3.21
N ARG A 24 -6.30 10.30 -2.45
CA ARG A 24 -4.86 10.60 -2.58
C ARG A 24 -4.36 10.36 -4.01
N LEU A 25 -4.82 9.28 -4.65
CA LEU A 25 -4.55 9.00 -6.07
C LEU A 25 -5.05 10.13 -6.98
N ARG A 26 -6.30 10.57 -6.80
CA ARG A 26 -6.91 11.65 -7.59
C ARG A 26 -6.19 12.99 -7.38
N LEU A 27 -5.81 13.30 -6.15
CA LEU A 27 -5.07 14.52 -5.83
C LEU A 27 -3.73 14.57 -6.58
N ARG A 28 -2.99 13.45 -6.65
CA ARG A 28 -1.71 13.40 -7.39
C ARG A 28 -1.87 13.75 -8.87
N LEU A 29 -3.02 13.42 -9.46
CA LEU A 29 -3.31 13.70 -10.87
C LEU A 29 -3.77 15.15 -11.12
N THR A 30 -4.03 15.92 -10.07
CA THR A 30 -4.58 17.28 -10.19
C THR A 30 -3.52 18.28 -10.64
N CYS A 31 -2.37 18.34 -9.95
CA CYS A 31 -1.25 19.20 -10.32
C CYS A 31 0.06 18.76 -9.65
N ARG A 32 1.20 19.33 -10.09
CA ARG A 32 2.52 19.03 -9.51
C ARG A 32 2.59 19.31 -8.01
N SER A 33 1.94 20.37 -7.53
CA SER A 33 1.92 20.71 -6.10
C SER A 33 1.19 19.65 -5.26
N PHE A 34 0.03 19.16 -5.71
CA PHE A 34 -0.66 18.05 -5.04
C PHE A 34 0.14 16.74 -5.13
N ASN A 35 0.76 16.46 -6.28
CA ASN A 35 1.63 15.30 -6.42
C ASN A 35 2.76 15.31 -5.38
N ASN A 36 3.41 16.46 -5.19
CA ASN A 36 4.45 16.63 -4.18
C ASN A 36 3.90 16.55 -2.76
N LEU A 37 2.74 17.16 -2.49
CA LEU A 37 2.11 17.11 -1.18
C LEU A 37 1.74 15.67 -0.78
N VAL A 38 1.11 14.90 -1.67
CA VAL A 38 0.77 13.50 -1.39
C VAL A 38 2.03 12.65 -1.23
N ALA A 39 3.06 12.87 -2.07
CA ALA A 39 4.33 12.15 -1.98
C ALA A 39 5.05 12.40 -0.65
N ASN A 40 4.95 13.59 -0.08
CA ASN A 40 5.70 14.00 1.11
C ASN A 40 4.90 13.87 2.42
N THR A 41 3.69 13.29 2.38
CA THR A 41 2.84 13.17 3.56
C THR A 41 2.55 11.71 3.88
N HIS A 42 2.59 11.39 5.18
CA HIS A 42 2.22 10.07 5.70
C HIS A 42 0.81 9.71 5.26
N ALA A 43 0.62 8.49 4.73
CA ALA A 43 -0.69 8.00 4.30
C ALA A 43 -1.64 7.80 5.48
N GLY A 44 -1.10 7.57 6.68
CA GLY A 44 -1.86 7.54 7.92
C GLY A 44 -1.58 6.28 8.74
N TYR A 45 -2.50 5.98 9.65
CA TYR A 45 -2.54 4.74 10.41
C TYR A 45 -3.72 3.90 9.92
N PHE A 46 -3.52 2.60 9.73
CA PHE A 46 -4.58 1.66 9.42
C PHE A 46 -4.53 0.47 10.38
N ASP A 47 -5.71 0.00 10.82
CA ASP A 47 -5.79 -1.14 11.74
C ASP A 47 -5.29 -2.43 11.10
N SER A 48 -5.51 -2.60 9.79
CA SER A 48 -5.11 -3.82 9.09
C SER A 48 -4.72 -3.56 7.64
N ALA A 49 -3.71 -4.30 7.20
CA ALA A 49 -3.39 -4.49 5.80
C ALA A 49 -3.01 -5.95 5.54
N GLY A 50 -3.04 -6.37 4.28
CA GLY A 50 -2.60 -7.71 3.93
C GLY A 50 -2.22 -7.90 2.48
N LEU A 51 -1.36 -8.88 2.27
CA LEU A 51 -0.94 -9.38 0.97
C LEU A 51 -1.39 -10.84 0.88
N HIS A 52 -2.19 -11.15 -0.14
CA HIS A 52 -2.67 -12.49 -0.42
C HIS A 52 -2.24 -12.90 -1.82
N ILE A 53 -1.51 -14.00 -1.93
CA ILE A 53 -1.17 -14.60 -3.23
C ILE A 53 -2.03 -15.83 -3.43
N TYR A 54 -2.74 -15.88 -4.55
CA TYR A 54 -3.59 -17.00 -4.91
C TYR A 54 -3.55 -17.23 -6.42
N GLU A 55 -3.20 -18.44 -6.81
CA GLU A 55 -2.99 -18.84 -8.21
C GLU A 55 -2.09 -17.82 -8.94
N ASN A 56 -2.60 -17.20 -10.00
CA ASN A 56 -1.88 -16.27 -10.86
C ASN A 56 -2.17 -14.80 -10.51
N THR A 57 -2.58 -14.51 -9.27
CA THR A 57 -2.83 -13.13 -8.82
C THR A 57 -2.30 -12.89 -7.42
N PHE A 58 -1.88 -11.65 -7.16
CA PHE A 58 -1.71 -11.17 -5.80
C PHE A 58 -2.71 -10.04 -5.52
N THR A 59 -3.20 -10.02 -4.29
CA THR A 59 -4.16 -9.03 -3.80
C THR A 59 -3.53 -8.30 -2.63
N VAL A 60 -3.56 -6.98 -2.68
CA VAL A 60 -3.14 -6.11 -1.58
C VAL A 60 -4.35 -5.37 -1.04
N CYS A 61 -4.57 -5.47 0.27
CA CYS A 61 -5.58 -4.73 0.99
C CYS A 61 -4.88 -3.79 1.97
N ILE A 62 -5.21 -2.49 1.95
CA ILE A 62 -4.71 -1.51 2.93
C ILE A 62 -5.89 -0.62 3.30
N GLY A 63 -6.38 -0.75 4.54
CA GLY A 63 -7.62 -0.08 4.95
C GLY A 63 -8.80 -0.47 4.06
N ASP A 64 -9.43 0.52 3.43
CA ASP A 64 -10.54 0.37 2.48
C ASP A 64 -10.09 0.08 1.04
N ALA A 65 -8.80 0.23 0.74
CA ALA A 65 -8.27 0.03 -0.59
C ALA A 65 -7.95 -1.45 -0.86
N LYS A 66 -8.42 -1.96 -2.01
CA LYS A 66 -8.14 -3.32 -2.49
C LYS A 66 -7.63 -3.29 -3.92
N PHE A 67 -6.44 -3.85 -4.11
CA PHE A 67 -5.79 -3.98 -5.41
C PHE A 67 -5.66 -5.45 -5.74
N LYS A 68 -6.11 -5.87 -6.93
CA LYS A 68 -5.92 -7.22 -7.45
C LYS A 68 -5.10 -7.13 -8.73
N VAL A 69 -3.96 -7.81 -8.76
CA VAL A 69 -2.95 -7.67 -9.81
C VAL A 69 -2.51 -9.07 -10.27
N PRO A 70 -2.24 -9.28 -11.57
CA PRO A 70 -1.60 -10.51 -12.04
C PRO A 70 -0.29 -10.80 -11.30
N PHE A 71 -0.01 -12.06 -11.00
CA PHE A 71 1.23 -12.49 -10.37
C PHE A 71 2.31 -12.70 -11.45
N THR A 72 2.75 -11.58 -12.05
CA THR A 72 3.86 -11.53 -13.01
C THR A 72 4.91 -10.54 -12.52
N ALA A 73 6.17 -10.72 -12.90
CA ALA A 73 7.27 -9.83 -12.50
C ALA A 73 6.99 -8.36 -12.88
N GLU A 74 6.56 -8.12 -14.12
CA GLU A 74 6.22 -6.79 -14.63
C GLU A 74 5.09 -6.12 -13.83
N ALA A 75 4.06 -6.89 -13.45
CA ALA A 75 2.94 -6.36 -12.70
C ALA A 75 3.29 -6.10 -11.23
N ILE A 76 4.17 -6.91 -10.64
CA ILE A 76 4.75 -6.69 -9.32
C ILE A 76 5.57 -5.39 -9.30
N GLU A 77 6.49 -5.22 -10.26
CA GLU A 77 7.32 -4.02 -10.38
C GLU A 77 6.48 -2.76 -10.55
N LEU A 78 5.49 -2.79 -11.46
CA LEU A 78 4.59 -1.67 -11.67
C LEU A 78 3.78 -1.34 -10.40
N PHE A 79 3.36 -2.36 -9.66
CA PHE A 79 2.62 -2.18 -8.43
C PHE A 79 3.50 -1.61 -7.31
N ILE A 80 4.74 -2.03 -7.17
CA ILE A 80 5.71 -1.46 -6.22
C ILE A 80 5.96 0.02 -6.52
N LEU A 81 6.14 0.36 -7.81
CA LEU A 81 6.27 1.74 -8.26
C LEU A 81 5.00 2.57 -7.96
N LEU A 82 3.82 2.00 -8.19
CA LEU A 82 2.56 2.65 -7.87
C LEU A 82 2.41 2.85 -6.36
N ARG A 83 2.73 1.83 -5.57
CA ARG A 83 2.68 1.84 -4.12
C ARG A 83 3.58 2.94 -3.56
N SER A 84 4.83 3.05 -3.99
CA SER A 84 5.75 4.09 -3.51
C SER A 84 5.25 5.52 -3.81
N ARG A 85 4.38 5.68 -4.81
CA ARG A 85 3.71 6.95 -5.13
C ARG A 85 2.45 7.16 -4.27
N ILE A 86 1.62 6.15 -4.06
CA ILE A 86 0.36 6.34 -3.32
C ILE A 86 0.62 6.43 -1.81
N PHE A 87 1.58 5.63 -1.35
CA PHE A 87 1.84 5.36 0.04
C PHE A 87 3.27 5.76 0.38
N ASN A 88 3.42 6.96 0.95
CA ASN A 88 4.63 7.31 1.67
C ASN A 88 4.31 7.33 3.16
N GLY A 89 5.04 6.55 3.96
CA GLY A 89 4.78 6.37 5.38
C GLY A 89 3.40 5.77 5.67
N ILE A 90 3.33 4.47 5.94
CA ILE A 90 2.12 3.83 6.47
C ILE A 90 2.42 3.29 7.86
N ALA A 91 1.56 3.56 8.82
CA ALA A 91 1.58 2.88 10.11
C ALA A 91 0.45 1.85 10.13
N LEU A 92 0.77 0.63 10.53
CA LEU A 92 -0.14 -0.51 10.51
C LEU A 92 -0.12 -1.18 11.86
N LYS A 93 -1.31 -1.44 12.42
CA LYS A 93 -1.40 -2.30 13.61
C LYS A 93 -1.06 -3.74 13.26
N HIS A 94 -1.77 -4.31 12.30
CA HIS A 94 -1.57 -5.68 11.85
C HIS A 94 -1.32 -5.72 10.34
N PHE A 95 -0.24 -6.38 9.92
CA PHE A 95 -0.01 -6.74 8.52
C PHE A 95 -0.05 -8.26 8.37
N LEU A 96 -0.91 -8.75 7.49
CA LEU A 96 -1.11 -10.17 7.25
C LEU A 96 -0.58 -10.60 5.88
N TYR A 97 0.38 -11.52 5.89
CA TYR A 97 0.90 -12.13 4.68
C TYR A 97 0.40 -13.57 4.52
N TRP A 98 -0.49 -13.77 3.55
CA TRP A 98 -1.08 -15.07 3.23
C TRP A 98 -0.37 -15.71 2.04
N LEU A 99 0.23 -16.88 2.31
CA LEU A 99 0.95 -17.71 1.36
C LEU A 99 0.12 -18.96 1.02
N ASN A 100 -0.30 -19.09 -0.25
CA ASN A 100 -0.97 -20.28 -0.77
C ASN A 100 -0.29 -20.72 -2.09
N GLY A 101 0.71 -21.60 -1.98
CA GLY A 101 1.47 -22.17 -3.10
C GLY A 101 2.57 -21.27 -3.65
N ASN A 102 2.23 -20.07 -4.09
CA ASN A 102 3.19 -19.11 -4.64
C ASN A 102 3.80 -18.22 -3.54
N ILE A 103 5.08 -17.87 -3.68
CA ILE A 103 5.82 -17.04 -2.73
C ILE A 103 6.12 -15.70 -3.40
N PHE A 104 5.71 -14.58 -2.77
CA PHE A 104 6.15 -13.25 -3.18
C PHE A 104 7.67 -13.19 -2.94
N PRO A 105 8.48 -12.88 -3.96
CA PRO A 105 9.91 -12.93 -3.76
C PRO A 105 10.35 -11.89 -2.73
N LEU A 106 11.36 -12.26 -1.94
CA LEU A 106 11.68 -11.56 -0.69
C LEU A 106 12.12 -10.11 -0.91
N GLU A 107 12.85 -9.84 -1.99
CA GLU A 107 13.36 -8.49 -2.29
C GLU A 107 12.21 -7.55 -2.66
N GLU A 108 11.28 -8.02 -3.49
CA GLU A 108 10.07 -7.32 -3.87
C GLU A 108 9.18 -7.11 -2.65
N TYR A 109 9.10 -8.06 -1.72
CA TYR A 109 8.38 -7.89 -0.46
C TYR A 109 9.00 -6.79 0.41
N ARG A 110 10.34 -6.77 0.53
CA ARG A 110 11.06 -5.72 1.26
C ARG A 110 10.81 -4.35 0.63
N GLU A 111 10.86 -4.26 -0.69
CA GLU A 111 10.58 -3.03 -1.41
C GLU A 111 9.11 -2.60 -1.25
N PHE A 112 8.17 -3.54 -1.34
CA PHE A 112 6.74 -3.31 -1.12
C PHE A 112 6.42 -2.87 0.30
N THR A 113 7.16 -3.31 1.31
CA THR A 113 6.96 -2.94 2.73
C THR A 113 7.84 -1.77 3.17
N ASN A 114 8.70 -1.25 2.29
CA ASN A 114 9.60 -0.14 2.61
C ASN A 114 8.83 1.11 3.09
N ASN A 115 9.16 1.71 4.23
CA ASN A 115 8.38 2.81 4.86
C ASN A 115 7.01 2.40 5.42
N PHE A 116 6.75 1.11 5.63
CA PHE A 116 5.70 0.67 6.54
C PHE A 116 6.28 0.57 7.95
N ASN A 117 5.57 1.14 8.91
CA ASN A 117 5.78 0.91 10.33
C ASN A 117 4.68 -0.07 10.79
N VAL A 118 5.05 -1.34 10.97
CA VAL A 118 4.12 -2.42 11.30
C VAL A 118 4.33 -2.82 12.75
N GLU A 119 3.28 -2.75 13.58
CA GLU A 119 3.34 -3.18 14.98
C GLU A 119 3.36 -4.71 15.09
N GLU A 120 2.48 -5.39 14.34
CA GLU A 120 2.36 -6.83 14.32
C GLU A 120 2.38 -7.37 12.89
N LEU A 121 3.35 -8.26 12.61
CA LEU A 121 3.45 -9.00 11.36
C LEU A 121 2.98 -10.43 11.59
N SER A 122 1.90 -10.82 10.90
CA SER A 122 1.39 -12.19 10.88
C SER A 122 1.64 -12.82 9.52
N ILE A 123 2.18 -14.04 9.51
CA ILE A 123 2.40 -14.83 8.30
C ILE A 123 1.59 -16.11 8.44
N SER A 124 0.73 -16.39 7.47
CA SER A 124 -0.09 -17.59 7.44
C SER A 124 0.17 -18.34 6.15
N VAL A 125 0.50 -19.63 6.30
CA VAL A 125 0.83 -20.53 5.20
C VAL A 125 -0.23 -21.62 5.14
N SER A 126 -1.00 -21.69 4.06
CA SER A 126 -1.95 -22.79 3.84
C SER A 126 -1.32 -23.85 2.94
N ARG A 127 -1.28 -25.10 3.41
CA ARG A 127 -0.85 -26.27 2.63
C ARG A 127 -2.02 -27.05 2.04
N GLU A 128 -3.10 -26.37 1.65
CA GLU A 128 -4.32 -27.05 1.18
C GLU A 128 -4.10 -27.90 -0.08
N ASN A 129 -3.03 -27.63 -0.85
CA ASN A 129 -2.70 -28.39 -2.06
C ASN A 129 -1.66 -29.52 -1.87
N GLU A 130 -1.10 -29.74 -0.66
CA GLU A 130 -0.13 -30.83 -0.43
C GLU A 130 -0.75 -32.11 0.16
N LEU A 131 -2.02 -32.07 0.57
CA LEU A 131 -2.70 -33.19 1.25
C LEU A 131 -3.58 -34.05 0.32
N VAL A 132 -3.61 -33.77 -0.98
CA VAL A 132 -4.23 -34.64 -1.99
C VAL A 132 -3.13 -35.42 -2.70
N LYS A 133 -2.72 -36.55 -2.12
CA LYS A 133 -1.94 -37.60 -2.77
C LYS A 133 -2.78 -38.85 -2.91
#